data_AF-A0AAX6RSK7-F1
#
_entry.id   AF-A0AAX6RSK7-F1
#
_cell.length_a   1.000
_cell.length_b   1.000
_cell.length_c   1.000
_cell.angle_alpha   90.00
_cell.angle_beta   90.00
_cell.angle_gamma   90.00
#
_symmetry.space_group_name_H-M   'P 1'
#
loop_
_entity.id
_entity.type
_entity.pdbx_description
1 polymer ?
#
loop_
_entity_poly.entity_id
_entity_poly.type
_entity_poly.pdbx_seq_one_letter_code
_entity_poly.pdbx_strand_id
1 'polypeptide(L)'
;MARIPKLAVFDLDYTLWPFWVDTHVDPPFHKSGDGSIRDRRGQSIRLYPEVPAVLERLQSLGVPVAAASRTGEVEGANQLLELFGLVRYFVHREIYPGSKVTHFERLQQKTGVPFSQMIFFDDEKRNIVDVSKLGTGQ
;
A
#
# COMPACT_ATOMS: atom_id res chain seq x y z
N MET A 1 -9.05 -26.18 -7.62
CA MET A 1 -9.19 -25.23 -6.51
C MET A 1 -8.22 -24.08 -6.75
N ALA A 2 -8.69 -22.83 -6.66
CA ALA A 2 -7.80 -21.66 -6.75
C ALA A 2 -6.92 -21.59 -5.49
N ARG A 3 -5.62 -21.32 -5.65
CA ARG A 3 -4.68 -21.17 -4.53
C ARG A 3 -4.82 -19.75 -3.97
N ILE A 4 -5.07 -19.63 -2.67
CA ILE A 4 -5.05 -18.35 -1.95
C ILE A 4 -3.58 -17.92 -1.76
N PRO A 5 -3.22 -16.65 -2.02
CA PRO A 5 -1.87 -16.15 -1.78
C PRO A 5 -1.55 -16.16 -0.28
N LYS A 6 -0.27 -16.29 0.06
CA LYS A 6 0.21 -16.20 1.45
C LYS A 6 0.62 -14.78 1.86
N LEU A 7 0.66 -13.85 0.91
CA LEU A 7 0.87 -12.42 1.16
C LEU A 7 0.23 -11.61 0.03
N ALA A 8 -0.56 -10.61 0.36
CA ALA A 8 -1.02 -9.60 -0.58
C ALA A 8 -0.20 -8.32 -0.38
N VAL A 9 0.36 -7.78 -1.46
CA VAL A 9 1.17 -6.56 -1.42
C VAL A 9 0.46 -5.48 -2.23
N PHE A 10 0.34 -4.28 -1.66
CA PHE A 10 -0.26 -3.12 -2.32
C PHE A 10 0.76 -2.01 -2.49
N ASP A 11 0.74 -1.35 -3.64
CA ASP A 11 1.21 0.04 -3.72
C ASP A 11 0.28 0.99 -2.93
N LEU A 12 0.62 2.27 -2.87
CA LEU A 12 -0.15 3.29 -2.16
C LEU A 12 -0.79 4.27 -3.14
N ASP A 13 0.02 4.94 -3.94
CA ASP A 13 -0.45 6.00 -4.84
C ASP A 13 -1.21 5.37 -6.01
N TYR A 14 -2.35 5.95 -6.37
CA TYR A 14 -3.29 5.39 -7.36
C TYR A 14 -3.77 3.95 -7.12
N THR A 15 -3.43 3.37 -5.97
CA THR A 15 -3.84 2.03 -5.54
C THR A 15 -4.78 2.07 -4.34
N LEU A 16 -4.38 2.74 -3.26
CA LEU A 16 -5.24 2.96 -2.09
C LEU A 16 -5.97 4.31 -2.13
N TRP A 17 -5.35 5.31 -2.74
CA TRP A 17 -5.92 6.64 -2.91
C TRP A 17 -5.67 7.19 -4.33
N PRO A 18 -6.51 8.10 -4.84
CA PRO A 18 -6.48 8.52 -6.24
C PRO A 18 -5.51 9.68 -6.53
N PHE A 19 -4.31 9.64 -5.99
CA PHE A 19 -3.29 10.69 -6.18
C PHE A 19 -1.87 10.19 -5.83
N TRP A 20 -0.85 10.91 -6.30
CA TRP A 20 0.52 10.83 -5.74
C TRP A 20 0.66 11.72 -4.51
N VAL A 21 1.03 11.13 -3.38
CA VAL A 21 1.18 11.82 -2.09
C VAL A 21 2.32 12.86 -2.08
N ASP A 22 3.33 12.71 -2.93
CA ASP A 22 4.47 13.63 -3.05
C ASP A 22 4.24 14.79 -4.03
N THR A 23 3.09 14.81 -4.72
CA THR A 23 2.84 15.74 -5.84
C THR A 23 1.54 16.52 -5.67
N HIS A 24 0.43 15.84 -5.34
CA HIS A 24 -0.91 16.43 -5.45
C HIS A 24 -1.47 17.02 -4.16
N VAL A 25 -0.77 16.86 -3.05
CA VAL A 25 -1.23 17.21 -1.69
C VAL A 25 -0.07 17.82 -0.91
N ASP A 26 -0.37 18.57 0.15
CA ASP A 26 0.64 19.29 0.96
C ASP A 26 0.60 18.79 2.43
N PRO A 27 1.42 17.79 2.81
CA PRO A 27 1.53 17.32 4.19
C PRO A 27 1.93 18.44 5.18
N PRO A 28 1.69 18.30 6.51
CA PRO A 28 1.08 17.15 7.15
C PRO A 28 -0.44 17.14 6.98
N PHE A 29 -1.00 15.97 7.23
CA PHE A 29 -2.43 15.72 7.24
C PHE A 29 -2.99 15.83 8.65
N HIS A 30 -4.28 16.11 8.75
CA HIS A 30 -4.99 16.11 10.03
C HIS A 30 -6.44 15.66 9.84
N LYS A 31 -7.03 15.15 10.92
CA LYS A 31 -8.47 14.88 10.98
C LYS A 31 -9.19 16.15 11.41
N SER A 32 -10.06 16.65 10.54
CA SER A 32 -10.95 17.79 10.81
C SER A 32 -12.08 17.40 11.78
N GLY A 33 -12.74 18.39 12.37
CA GLY A 33 -13.83 18.17 13.33
C GLY A 33 -15.05 17.44 12.74
N ASP A 34 -15.21 17.48 11.41
CA ASP A 34 -16.22 16.72 10.66
C ASP A 34 -15.81 15.26 10.39
N GLY A 35 -14.63 14.84 10.87
CA GLY A 35 -14.06 13.51 10.65
C GLY A 35 -13.33 13.33 9.31
N SER A 36 -13.37 14.32 8.40
CA SER A 36 -12.62 14.29 7.15
C SER A 36 -11.12 14.43 7.38
N ILE A 37 -10.30 13.80 6.53
CA ILE A 37 -8.86 14.02 6.54
C ILE A 37 -8.55 15.11 5.53
N ARG A 38 -7.71 16.07 5.92
CA ARG A 38 -7.30 17.20 5.08
C ARG A 38 -5.80 17.40 5.15
N ASP A 39 -5.25 17.90 4.05
CA ASP A 39 -3.86 18.36 4.00
C ASP A 39 -3.72 19.77 4.61
N ARG A 40 -2.50 20.34 4.58
CA ARG A 40 -2.20 21.68 5.10
C ARG A 40 -3.02 22.79 4.43
N ARG A 41 -3.42 22.60 3.16
CA ARG A 41 -4.17 23.58 2.37
C ARG A 41 -5.69 23.39 2.49
N GLY A 42 -6.13 22.40 3.28
CA GLY A 42 -7.54 22.10 3.49
C GLY A 42 -8.14 21.23 2.38
N GLN A 43 -7.34 20.65 1.49
CA GLN A 43 -7.79 19.71 0.46
C GLN A 43 -8.26 18.42 1.14
N SER A 44 -9.45 17.94 0.77
CA SER A 44 -10.00 16.69 1.31
C SER A 44 -9.25 15.49 0.73
N ILE A 45 -8.74 14.64 1.62
CA ILE A 45 -8.03 13.40 1.29
C ILE A 45 -8.98 12.22 1.48
N ARG A 46 -9.06 11.35 0.48
CA ARG A 46 -9.94 10.18 0.48
C ARG A 46 -9.24 8.97 -0.12
N LEU A 47 -9.60 7.79 0.34
CA LEU A 47 -9.25 6.52 -0.29
C LEU A 47 -10.15 6.27 -1.49
N TYR A 48 -9.80 5.27 -2.31
CA TYR A 48 -10.82 4.60 -3.12
C TYR A 48 -11.89 3.98 -2.19
N PRO A 49 -13.20 4.09 -2.51
CA PRO A 49 -14.26 3.76 -1.56
C PRO A 49 -14.22 2.34 -0.99
N GLU A 50 -13.77 1.36 -1.79
CA GLU A 50 -13.79 -0.06 -1.43
C GLU A 50 -12.54 -0.54 -0.69
N VAL A 51 -11.50 0.30 -0.56
CA VAL A 51 -10.22 -0.08 0.07
C VAL A 51 -10.39 -0.69 1.46
N PRO A 52 -11.20 -0.10 2.38
CA PRO A 52 -11.42 -0.72 3.68
C PRO A 52 -12.02 -2.13 3.58
N ALA A 53 -12.99 -2.33 2.68
CA ALA A 53 -13.65 -3.63 2.50
C ALA A 53 -12.72 -4.67 1.85
N VAL A 54 -11.85 -4.27 0.92
CA VAL A 54 -10.83 -5.14 0.32
C VAL A 54 -9.85 -5.63 1.39
N LEU A 55 -9.32 -4.73 2.22
CA LEU A 55 -8.37 -5.08 3.28
C LEU A 55 -9.02 -5.94 4.37
N GLU A 56 -10.25 -5.63 4.76
CA GLU A 56 -11.04 -6.46 5.69
C GLU A 56 -11.31 -7.86 5.12
N ARG A 57 -11.60 -7.96 3.82
CA ARG A 57 -11.80 -9.24 3.16
C ARG A 57 -10.53 -10.10 3.20
N LEU A 58 -9.37 -9.53 2.87
CA LEU A 58 -8.09 -10.24 2.95
C LEU A 58 -7.80 -10.72 4.38
N GLN A 59 -8.05 -9.88 5.38
CA GLN A 59 -7.90 -10.24 6.78
C GLN A 59 -8.84 -11.39 7.17
N SER A 60 -10.11 -11.36 6.75
CA SER A 60 -11.09 -12.43 7.02
C SER A 60 -10.72 -13.77 6.37
N LEU A 61 -9.96 -13.73 5.27
CA LEU A 61 -9.42 -14.91 4.60
C LEU A 61 -8.09 -15.39 5.22
N GLY A 62 -7.59 -14.70 6.24
CA GLY A 62 -6.31 -15.00 6.86
C GLY A 62 -5.11 -14.70 5.97
N VAL A 63 -5.25 -13.79 5.00
CA VAL A 63 -4.16 -13.37 4.10
C VAL A 63 -3.48 -12.13 4.70
N PRO A 64 -2.20 -12.23 5.12
CA PRO A 64 -1.43 -11.06 5.55
C PRO A 64 -1.30 -10.04 4.42
N VAL A 65 -1.31 -8.75 4.77
CA VAL A 65 -1.17 -7.66 3.82
C VAL A 65 0.12 -6.87 4.09
N ALA A 66 0.82 -6.45 3.04
CA ALA A 66 1.97 -5.57 3.12
C ALA A 66 1.83 -4.37 2.16
N ALA A 67 2.53 -3.29 2.47
CA ALA A 67 2.66 -2.14 1.57
C ALA A 67 4.06 -2.11 0.95
N ALA A 68 4.15 -1.78 -0.34
CA ALA A 68 5.39 -1.48 -1.02
C ALA A 68 5.17 -0.21 -1.84
N SER A 69 5.76 0.94 -1.47
CA SER A 69 5.59 2.21 -2.20
C SER A 69 6.91 2.93 -2.42
N ARG A 70 7.03 3.57 -3.58
CA ARG A 70 8.24 4.27 -4.03
C ARG A 70 8.26 5.76 -3.70
N THR A 71 7.24 6.26 -3.01
CA THR A 71 7.10 7.70 -2.75
C THR A 71 8.30 8.26 -1.98
N GLY A 72 8.71 9.49 -2.31
CA GLY A 72 9.66 10.27 -1.52
C GLY A 72 9.03 10.85 -0.26
N GLU A 73 7.71 10.98 -0.23
CA GLU A 73 6.95 11.55 0.89
C GLU A 73 6.59 10.45 1.90
N VAL A 74 7.63 9.89 2.53
CA VAL A 74 7.52 8.74 3.43
C VAL A 74 6.71 9.08 4.68
N GLU A 75 6.89 10.27 5.25
CA GLU A 75 6.19 10.70 6.46
C GLU A 75 4.70 10.90 6.16
N GLY A 76 4.37 11.64 5.10
CA GLY A 76 2.99 11.85 4.67
C GLY A 76 2.25 10.55 4.36
N ALA A 77 2.89 9.62 3.63
CA ALA A 77 2.28 8.33 3.32
C ALA A 77 1.96 7.51 4.59
N ASN A 78 2.89 7.45 5.55
CA ASN A 78 2.65 6.75 6.82
C ASN A 78 1.57 7.43 7.65
N GLN A 79 1.54 8.77 7.67
CA GLN A 79 0.53 9.54 8.37
C GLN A 79 -0.87 9.27 7.81
N LEU A 80 -1.02 9.18 6.48
CA LEU A 80 -2.30 8.84 5.86
C LEU A 80 -2.76 7.44 6.27
N LEU A 81 -1.88 6.44 6.24
CA LEU A 81 -2.22 5.09 6.70
C LEU A 81 -2.71 5.09 8.16
N GLU A 82 -2.11 5.91 9.02
CA GLU A 82 -2.51 6.06 10.43
C GLU A 82 -3.88 6.75 10.56
N LEU A 83 -4.07 7.90 9.92
CA LEU A 83 -5.32 8.67 10.00
C LEU A 83 -6.51 7.91 9.42
N PHE A 84 -6.32 7.12 8.36
CA PHE A 84 -7.34 6.23 7.81
C PHE A 84 -7.53 4.94 8.63
N GLY A 85 -6.72 4.70 9.66
CA GLY A 85 -6.78 3.49 10.48
C GLY A 85 -6.39 2.21 9.71
N LEU A 86 -5.61 2.34 8.64
CA LEU A 86 -5.21 1.22 7.78
C LEU A 86 -3.97 0.48 8.29
N VAL A 87 -3.15 1.10 9.17
CA VAL A 87 -1.92 0.48 9.71
C VAL A 87 -2.18 -0.91 10.28
N ARG A 88 -3.34 -1.14 10.89
CA ARG A 88 -3.75 -2.43 11.49
C ARG A 88 -3.82 -3.60 10.50
N TYR A 89 -3.95 -3.33 9.19
CA TYR A 89 -4.00 -4.38 8.16
C TYR A 89 -2.62 -4.77 7.66
N PHE A 90 -1.62 -3.89 7.79
CA PHE A 90 -0.30 -4.08 7.20
C PHE A 90 0.68 -4.73 8.19
N VAL A 91 1.10 -5.97 7.91
CA VAL A 91 2.13 -6.66 8.71
C VAL A 91 3.51 -6.05 8.50
N HIS A 92 3.78 -5.56 7.28
CA HIS A 92 5.01 -4.85 6.92
C HIS A 92 4.72 -3.74 5.91
N ARG A 93 5.55 -2.69 5.94
CA ARG A 93 5.48 -1.54 5.04
C ARG A 93 6.89 -1.21 4.58
N GLU A 94 7.17 -1.36 3.29
CA GLU A 94 8.36 -0.83 2.63
C GLU A 94 7.92 0.44 1.90
N ILE A 95 8.23 1.62 2.44
CA ILE A 95 7.83 2.92 1.88
C ILE A 95 9.07 3.80 1.80
N TYR A 96 9.67 3.87 0.61
CA TYR A 96 10.85 4.71 0.34
C TYR A 96 11.17 4.72 -1.16
N PRO A 97 11.87 5.74 -1.67
CA PRO A 97 12.33 5.74 -3.06
C PRO A 97 13.22 4.53 -3.37
N GLY A 98 12.99 3.89 -4.51
CA GLY A 98 13.81 2.79 -4.98
C GLY A 98 13.10 1.84 -5.93
N SER A 99 13.75 0.74 -6.29
CA SER A 99 13.14 -0.32 -7.10
C SER A 99 12.17 -1.15 -6.26
N LYS A 100 10.98 -1.49 -6.79
CA LYS A 100 10.05 -2.43 -6.14
C LYS A 100 10.67 -3.81 -5.93
N VAL A 101 11.68 -4.20 -6.71
CA VAL A 101 12.43 -5.44 -6.47
C VAL A 101 13.03 -5.44 -5.06
N THR A 102 13.71 -4.35 -4.67
CA THR A 102 14.30 -4.22 -3.33
C THR A 102 13.25 -4.24 -2.21
N HIS A 103 12.06 -3.68 -2.47
CA HIS A 103 10.94 -3.73 -1.53
C HIS A 103 10.49 -5.18 -1.33
N PHE A 104 10.29 -5.92 -2.43
CA PHE A 104 9.88 -7.32 -2.39
C PHE A 104 10.93 -8.22 -1.73
N GLU A 105 12.22 -8.02 -1.99
CA GLU A 105 13.30 -8.75 -1.31
C GLU A 105 13.24 -8.56 0.21
N ARG A 106 13.04 -7.33 0.69
CA ARG A 106 12.88 -7.06 2.13
C ARG A 106 11.60 -7.65 2.70
N LEU A 107 10.49 -7.60 1.96
CA LEU A 107 9.24 -8.26 2.37
C LEU A 107 9.42 -9.76 2.49
N GLN A 108 10.10 -10.40 1.53
CA GLN A 108 10.42 -11.83 1.60
C GLN A 108 11.31 -12.14 2.81
N GLN A 109 12.35 -11.33 3.08
CA GLN A 109 13.22 -11.53 4.24
C GLN A 109 12.45 -11.44 5.57
N LYS A 110 11.52 -10.49 5.69
CA LYS A 110 10.72 -10.28 6.90
C LYS A 110 9.61 -11.32 7.10
N THR A 111 8.99 -11.76 6.01
CA THR A 111 7.82 -12.67 6.06
C THR A 111 8.17 -14.15 5.86
N GLY A 112 9.30 -14.45 5.22
CA GLY A 112 9.65 -15.80 4.77
C GLY A 112 8.76 -16.33 3.64
N VAL A 113 7.86 -15.51 3.08
CA VAL A 113 6.93 -15.94 2.02
C VAL A 113 7.67 -15.99 0.67
N PRO A 114 7.64 -17.12 -0.07
CA PRO A 114 8.19 -17.17 -1.43
C PRO A 114 7.45 -16.23 -2.37
N PHE A 115 8.15 -15.60 -3.33
CA PHE A 115 7.52 -14.68 -4.30
C PHE A 115 6.35 -15.30 -5.05
N SER A 116 6.45 -16.58 -5.42
CA SER A 116 5.39 -17.36 -6.08
C SER A 116 4.12 -17.58 -5.25
N GLN A 117 4.13 -17.18 -3.97
CA GLN A 117 2.98 -17.21 -3.06
C GLN A 117 2.53 -15.80 -2.69
N MET A 118 3.07 -14.76 -3.32
CA MET A 118 2.64 -13.37 -3.17
C MET A 118 1.74 -12.97 -4.34
N ILE A 119 0.80 -12.05 -4.08
CA ILE A 119 0.07 -11.30 -5.10
C ILE A 119 0.36 -9.81 -4.95
N PHE A 120 0.48 -9.08 -6.06
CA PHE A 120 0.85 -7.67 -6.04
C PHE A 120 -0.12 -6.79 -6.84
N PHE A 121 -0.61 -5.73 -6.21
CA PHE A 121 -1.47 -4.72 -6.81
C PHE A 121 -0.74 -3.38 -6.90
N ASP A 122 -0.59 -2.88 -8.12
CA ASP A 122 0.10 -1.63 -8.46
C ASP A 122 -0.44 -1.12 -9.80
N ASP A 123 -0.70 0.18 -9.92
CA ASP A 123 -1.21 0.79 -11.15
C ASP A 123 -0.11 0.98 -12.21
N GLU A 124 1.15 1.10 -11.79
CA GLU A 124 2.27 1.38 -12.66
C GLU A 124 2.81 0.09 -13.29
N LYS A 125 2.53 -0.08 -14.58
CA LYS A 125 2.93 -1.26 -15.37
C LYS A 125 4.42 -1.59 -15.25
N ARG A 126 5.29 -0.59 -15.09
CA ARG A 126 6.72 -0.83 -14.88
C ARG A 126 7.00 -1.62 -13.60
N ASN A 127 6.35 -1.26 -12.49
CA ASN A 127 6.50 -1.96 -11.21
C ASN A 127 6.03 -3.41 -11.34
N ILE A 128 4.89 -3.61 -12.02
CA ILE A 128 4.35 -4.94 -12.32
C ILE A 128 5.36 -5.80 -13.11
N VAL A 129 5.91 -5.26 -14.20
CA VAL A 129 6.91 -5.97 -15.02
C VAL A 129 8.17 -6.32 -14.22
N ASP A 130 8.66 -5.41 -13.40
CA ASP A 130 9.88 -5.63 -12.62
C ASP A 130 9.69 -6.69 -11.53
N VAL A 131 8.57 -6.64 -10.80
CA VAL A 131 8.26 -7.60 -9.72
C VAL A 131 7.90 -8.98 -10.26
N SER A 132 7.27 -9.06 -11.44
CA SER A 132 6.89 -10.35 -12.06
C SER A 132 8.10 -11.22 -12.41
N LYS A 133 9.27 -10.62 -12.65
CA LYS A 133 10.52 -11.35 -12.90
C LYS A 133 10.96 -12.18 -11.67
N LEU A 134 10.44 -11.87 -10.49
CA LEU A 134 10.67 -12.63 -9.25
C LEU A 134 9.73 -13.84 -9.10
N GLY A 135 8.72 -13.97 -9.95
CA GLY A 135 7.70 -15.02 -9.89
C GLY A 135 6.44 -14.67 -9.10
N THR A 136 6.26 -13.41 -8.72
CA THR A 136 5.06 -12.89 -8.04
C THR A 136 3.83 -12.90 -8.95
N GLY A 137 2.65 -13.24 -8.40
CA GLY A 137 1.38 -13.17 -9.11
C GLY A 137 0.84 -11.74 -9.25
N GLN A 138 0.02 -11.51 -10.28
CA GLN A 138 -0.70 -10.25 -10.54
C GLN A 138 -2.20 -10.50 -10.41
#